data_AF-A0A962NJT9-F1
#
_entry.id   AF-A0A962NJT9-F1
#
_cell.length_a   1.000
_cell.length_b   1.000
_cell.length_c   1.000
_cell.angle_alpha   90.00
_cell.angle_beta   90.00
_cell.angle_gamma   90.00
#
_symmetry.space_group_name_H-M   'P 1'
#
loop_
_entity.id
_entity.type
_entity.pdbx_description
1 polymer ?
#
loop_
_entity_poly.entity_id
_entity_poly.type
_entity_poly.pdbx_seq_one_letter_code
_entity_poly.pdbx_strand_id
1 'polypeptide(L)' 'MALLTSYEERALTIVKDKDNWFSVSELGQCRLATLNKLVDKGYLERIRRPGPYVPNESVLFRLLAEEQPARH' A
#
# COMPACT_ATOMS: atom_id res chain seq x y z
N MET A 1 1.01 16.72 -9.20
CA MET A 1 0.16 15.59 -8.82
C MET A 1 0.53 14.44 -9.73
N ALA A 2 1.12 13.36 -9.20
CA ALA A 2 1.37 12.18 -10.03
C ALA A 2 0.03 11.55 -10.37
N LEU A 3 -0.30 11.42 -11.65
CA LEU A 3 -1.50 10.72 -12.08
C LEU A 3 -1.39 9.25 -11.64
N LEU A 4 -2.43 8.76 -10.96
CA LEU A 4 -2.53 7.36 -10.60
C LEU A 4 -2.98 6.56 -11.82
N THR A 5 -2.46 5.36 -11.97
CA THR A 5 -2.97 4.39 -12.94
C THR A 5 -4.25 3.74 -12.41
N SER A 6 -5.10 3.20 -13.28
CA SER A 6 -6.33 2.51 -12.87
C SER A 6 -6.08 1.34 -11.91
N TYR A 7 -4.89 0.72 -11.96
CA TYR A 7 -4.49 -0.33 -11.01
C TYR A 7 -4.16 0.23 -9.62
N GLU A 8 -3.54 1.41 -9.56
CA GLU A 8 -3.21 2.09 -8.31
C GLU A 8 -4.46 2.67 -7.65
N GLU A 9 -5.37 3.29 -8.42
CA GLU A 9 -6.66 3.76 -7.94
C GLU A 9 -7.50 2.61 -7.37
N ARG A 10 -7.55 1.48 -8.08
CA ARG A 10 -8.22 0.26 -7.60
C ARG A 10 -7.58 -0.27 -6.33
N ALA A 11 -6.26 -0.27 -6.23
CA ALA A 11 -5.56 -0.73 -5.04
C ALA A 11 -5.86 0.15 -3.81
N LEU A 12 -5.91 1.48 -3.98
CA LEU A 12 -6.34 2.40 -2.92
C LEU A 12 -7.81 2.22 -2.54
N THR A 13 -8.66 1.86 -3.51
CA THR A 13 -10.05 1.49 -3.23
C THR A 13 -10.17 0.16 -2.48
N ILE A 14 -9.15 -0.72 -2.52
CA ILE A 14 -9.17 -1.99 -1.79
C ILE A 14 -8.61 -1.80 -0.38
N VAL A 15 -7.49 -1.08 -0.25
CA VAL A 15 -6.94 -0.66 1.04
C VAL A 15 -7.77 0.52 1.55
N LYS A 16 -9.00 0.28 2.03
CA LYS A 16 -9.94 1.34 2.46
C LYS A 16 -9.72 1.86 3.88
N ASP A 17 -8.82 1.24 4.62
CA ASP A 17 -8.72 1.40 6.07
C ASP A 17 -7.35 1.95 6.47
N LYS A 18 -7.37 3.10 7.17
CA LYS A 18 -6.21 3.84 7.68
C LYS A 18 -5.70 3.27 9.02
N ASP A 19 -6.48 2.42 9.67
CA ASP A 19 -6.19 1.84 10.98
C ASP A 19 -5.68 0.40 10.88
N ASN A 20 -6.00 -0.30 9.79
CA ASN A 20 -5.66 -1.70 9.59
C ASN A 20 -4.49 -1.93 8.61
N TRP A 21 -3.64 -2.90 8.95
CA TRP A 21 -2.52 -3.35 8.12
C TRP A 21 -2.91 -4.60 7.33
N PHE A 22 -2.69 -4.58 6.02
CA PHE A 22 -3.04 -5.68 5.12
C PHE A 22 -1.83 -6.18 4.34
N SER A 23 -1.69 -7.49 4.26
CA SER A 23 -0.76 -8.14 3.35
C SER A 23 -1.30 -8.18 1.92
N VAL A 24 -0.41 -8.45 0.96
CA VAL A 24 -0.82 -8.61 -0.45
C VAL A 24 -1.79 -9.78 -0.61
N SER A 25 -1.58 -10.87 0.14
CA SER A 25 -2.47 -12.04 0.16
C SER A 25 -3.88 -11.69 0.66
N GLU A 26 -4.00 -10.83 1.68
CA GLU A 26 -5.28 -10.35 2.19
C GLU A 26 -6.01 -9.43 1.20
N LEU A 27 -5.26 -8.62 0.44
CA LEU A 27 -5.81 -7.74 -0.58
C LEU A 27 -6.19 -8.50 -1.86
N GLY A 28 -5.61 -9.68 -2.09
CA GLY A 28 -5.95 -10.69 -3.11
C GLY A 28 -5.72 -10.28 -4.57
N GLN A 29 -6.27 -9.14 -4.98
CA GLN A 29 -6.26 -8.63 -6.35
C GLN A 29 -5.18 -7.56 -6.59
N CYS A 30 -4.48 -7.14 -5.54
CA CYS A 30 -3.40 -6.16 -5.64
C CYS A 30 -2.07 -6.85 -5.90
N ARG A 31 -1.30 -6.36 -6.88
CA ARG A 31 0.09 -6.81 -7.06
C ARG A 31 0.99 -6.07 -6.08
N LEU A 32 1.95 -6.78 -5.48
CA LEU A 32 2.97 -6.21 -4.60
C LEU A 32 3.67 -4.99 -5.24
N ALA A 33 3.98 -5.07 -6.54
CA ALA A 33 4.60 -3.96 -7.28
C ALA A 33 3.73 -2.69 -7.31
N THR A 34 2.41 -2.83 -7.43
CA THR A 34 1.47 -1.71 -7.41
C THR A 34 1.44 -1.05 -6.04
N LEU A 35 1.41 -1.85 -4.97
CA LEU A 35 1.41 -1.34 -3.60
C LEU A 35 2.73 -0.65 -3.26
N ASN A 36 3.87 -1.20 -3.69
CA ASN A 36 5.17 -0.52 -3.52
C ASN A 36 5.21 0.83 -4.24
N LYS A 37 4.69 0.94 -5.47
CA LYS A 37 4.60 2.24 -6.16
C LYS A 37 3.75 3.25 -5.40
N LEU A 38 2.65 2.80 -4.77
CA LEU A 38 1.81 3.66 -3.95
C LEU A 38 2.52 4.11 -2.66
N VAL A 39 3.41 3.29 -2.10
CA VAL A 39 4.32 3.68 -1.00
C VAL A 39 5.30 4.73 -1.47
N ASP A 40 5.98 4.52 -2.61
CA ASP A 40 6.93 5.47 -3.19
C ASP A 40 6.28 6.83 -3.51
N LYS A 41 4.98 6.80 -3.85
CA LYS A 41 4.16 8.00 -4.10
C LYS A 41 3.57 8.63 -2.83
N GLY A 42 3.79 8.04 -1.65
CA GLY A 42 3.33 8.56 -0.36
C GLY A 42 1.84 8.31 -0.04
N TYR A 43 1.17 7.39 -0.72
CA TYR A 43 -0.24 7.06 -0.43
C TYR A 43 -0.38 5.93 0.60
N LEU A 44 0.60 5.04 0.68
CA LEU A 44 0.60 3.89 1.58
C LEU A 44 1.84 3.90 2.46
N GLU A 45 1.69 3.37 3.67
CA GLU A 45 2.83 2.97 4.48
C GLU A 45 3.10 1.48 4.30
N ARG A 46 4.35 1.07 4.56
CA ARG A 46 4.77 -0.32 4.46
C ARG A 46 5.58 -0.73 5.68
N ILE A 47 5.21 -1.87 6.27
CA ILE A 47 6.00 -2.54 7.30
C ILE A 47 6.28 -3.99 6.92
N ARG A 48 7.25 -4.59 7.60
CA ARG A 48 7.57 -6.01 7.47
C ARG A 48 7.25 -6.72 8.78
N ARG A 49 6.54 -7.85 8.71
CA ARG A 49 6.33 -8.73 9.87
C ARG A 49 7.69 -9.31 10.34
N PRO A 50 7.91 -9.45 11.65
CA PRO A 50 9.08 -10.16 12.15
C PRO A 50 9.04 -11.63 11.72
N GLY A 51 10.20 -12.23 11.44
CA GLY A 51 10.33 -13.64 11.08
C GLY A 51 10.78 -13.91 9.63
N PRO A 52 10.71 -15.18 9.18
CA PRO A 52 11.10 -15.56 7.83
C PRO A 52 10.27 -14.84 6.79
N TYR A 53 10.89 -14.53 5.65
CA TYR A 53 10.20 -13.85 4.56
C TYR A 53 9.31 -14.84 3.81
N VAL A 54 8.01 -14.57 3.85
CA VAL A 54 6.95 -15.23 3.08
C VAL A 54 6.45 -14.22 2.05
N PRO A 55 6.59 -14.50 0.75
CA PRO A 55 6.07 -13.65 -0.31
C PRO A 55 4.59 -13.33 -0.09
N ASN A 56 4.18 -12.10 -0.38
CA ASN A 56 2.81 -11.60 -0.27
C ASN A 56 2.19 -11.58 1.14
N GLU A 57 2.82 -12.17 2.15
CA GLU A 57 2.32 -12.20 3.53
C GLU A 57 3.18 -11.42 4.52
N SER A 58 4.50 -11.42 4.33
CA SER A 58 5.42 -10.75 5.26
C SER A 58 5.46 -9.24 5.14
N VAL A 59 4.90 -8.68 4.06
CA VAL A 59 4.89 -7.24 3.81
C VAL A 59 3.46 -6.75 3.97
N LEU A 60 3.27 -5.80 4.88
CA LEU A 60 1.97 -5.19 5.17
C LEU A 60 1.93 -3.76 4.70
N PHE A 61 0.72 -3.35 4.30
CA PHE A 61 0.41 -2.04 3.76
C PHE A 61 -0.79 -1.45 4.51
N ARG A 62 -0.77 -0.15 4.69
CA ARG A 62 -1.87 0.62 5.29
C ARG A 62 -2.00 1.94 4.57
N LEU A 63 -3.22 2.46 4.47
CA LEU A 63 -3.45 3.81 3.95
C LEU A 63 -2.73 4.83 4.84
N LEU A 64 -1.91 5.69 4.26
CA LEU A 64 -1.39 6.83 4.98
C LEU A 64 -2.55 7.81 5.21
N ALA A 65 -2.82 8.13 6.47
CA ALA A 65 -3.89 9.03 6.86
C ALA A 65 -3.54 10.47 6.49
N GLU A 66 -3.66 10.82 5.19
CA GLU A 66 -3.54 12.18 4.64
C GLU A 66 -2.64 13.15 5.43
N GLU A 67 -1.36 13.13 5.12
CA GLU A 67 -0.75 14.38 4.66
C GLU A 67 -0.39 14.15 3.20
N GLN A 68 -1.18 14.77 2.30
CA GLN A 68 -0.71 15.05 0.95
C GLN A 68 0.71 15.60 1.08
N PRO A 69 1.70 15.14 0.29
CA PRO A 69 3.07 15.55 0.49
C PRO A 69 3.13 17.08 0.55
N ALA A 70 3.51 17.60 1.73
CA ALA A 70 3.79 19.00 1.92
C ALA A 70 4.80 19.39 0.84
N ARG A 71 4.34 20.25 -0.08
CA ARG A 71 5.19 20.90 -1.06
C ARG A 71 6.32 21.61 -0.30
N HIS A 72 7.56 21.20 -0.52
CA HIS A 72 8.73 22.04 -0.29
C HIS A 72 9.40 22.32 -1.63
#